data_AF-A0A2E0PZN6-F1
#
_entry.id   AF-A0A2E0PZN6-F1
#
_cell.length_a   1.000
_cell.length_b   1.000
_cell.length_c   1.000
_cell.angle_alpha   90.00
_cell.angle_beta   90.00
_cell.angle_gamma   90.00
#
_symmetry.space_group_name_H-M   'P 1'
#
loop_
_entity.id
_entity.type
_entity.pdbx_description
1 polymer ?
#
loop_
_entity_poly.entity_id
_entity_poly.type
_entity_poly.pdbx_seq_one_letter_code
_entity_poly.pdbx_strand_id
1 'polypeptide(L)'
;MKSILYSILLLLSFNVFSGYPEDDAERGDAIAQWALGMKFVRGDGVAQDYKAALKWFQLSAEQGFSDAQFTLGTMHHNGNGVEQNIVIAHMWFNIASANGHESAKKKRDSLEKSKMTKEQIAEAWKLARECVKNNYKDCS
;
A
#
# COMPACT_ATOMS: atom_id res chain seq x y z
N MET A 1 -20.06 6.70 -25.18
CA MET A 1 -18.69 6.92 -24.67
C MET A 1 -18.72 8.05 -23.64
N LYS A 2 -19.05 7.69 -22.40
CA LYS A 2 -18.90 8.43 -21.13
C LYS A 2 -19.53 7.52 -20.05
N SER A 3 -18.73 7.22 -19.02
CA SER A 3 -19.10 6.67 -17.69
C SER A 3 -19.86 5.33 -17.61
N ILE A 4 -19.12 4.24 -17.39
CA ILE A 4 -19.62 3.02 -16.71
C ILE A 4 -18.94 2.89 -15.33
N LEU A 5 -18.50 4.02 -14.78
CA LEU A 5 -18.23 4.15 -13.35
C LEU A 5 -19.43 4.93 -12.80
N TYR A 6 -20.04 4.39 -11.76
CA TYR A 6 -21.20 4.92 -11.02
C TYR A 6 -22.60 4.63 -11.57
N SER A 7 -22.96 3.36 -11.71
CA SER A 7 -24.32 2.91 -11.39
C SER A 7 -24.35 2.42 -9.95
N ILE A 8 -24.35 3.39 -9.05
CA ILE A 8 -24.72 3.25 -7.64
C ILE A 8 -26.23 2.99 -7.54
N LEU A 9 -26.61 2.13 -6.60
CA LEU A 9 -27.94 2.03 -5.94
C LEU A 9 -29.19 2.06 -6.85
N LEU A 10 -29.78 0.90 -7.11
CA LEU A 10 -31.21 0.62 -6.88
C LEU A 10 -31.55 -0.78 -7.41
N LEU A 11 -31.34 -1.81 -6.59
CA LEU A 11 -32.28 -2.94 -6.50
C LEU A 11 -32.22 -3.48 -5.06
N LEU A 12 -32.95 -2.80 -4.16
CA LEU A 12 -33.39 -3.37 -2.90
C LEU A 12 -34.42 -4.46 -3.20
N SER A 13 -33.96 -5.70 -3.32
CA SER A 13 -34.79 -6.87 -3.03
C SER A 13 -33.89 -8.11 -2.99
N PHE A 14 -33.98 -8.82 -1.86
CA PHE A 14 -33.33 -10.09 -1.51
C PHE A 14 -31.96 -9.98 -0.84
N ASN A 15 -32.02 -10.08 0.50
CA ASN A 15 -30.97 -10.66 1.33
C ASN A 15 -30.33 -11.89 0.65
N VAL A 16 -29.00 -11.92 0.65
CA VAL A 16 -28.06 -13.05 0.85
C VAL A 16 -26.91 -12.94 -0.15
N PHE A 17 -25.83 -12.22 0.23
CA PHE A 17 -24.44 -12.69 0.03
C PHE A 17 -23.44 -11.80 0.79
N SER A 18 -23.34 -11.98 2.12
CA SER A 18 -22.36 -11.29 2.96
C SER A 18 -20.99 -11.99 2.92
N GLY A 19 -20.26 -11.88 1.81
CA GLY A 19 -18.98 -12.61 1.70
C GLY A 19 -18.04 -12.28 0.56
N TYR A 20 -18.15 -11.12 -0.12
CA TYR A 20 -17.19 -10.74 -1.15
C TYR A 20 -16.11 -9.79 -0.60
N PRO A 21 -14.81 -10.08 -0.83
CA PRO A 21 -13.70 -9.24 -0.38
C PRO A 21 -13.77 -7.79 -0.87
N GLU A 22 -14.44 -7.53 -1.98
CA GLU A 22 -14.65 -6.19 -2.55
C GLU A 22 -15.50 -5.31 -1.63
N ASP A 23 -16.60 -5.85 -1.08
CA ASP A 23 -17.47 -5.11 -0.16
C ASP A 23 -16.73 -4.75 1.14
N ASP A 24 -15.83 -5.62 1.60
CA ASP A 24 -15.04 -5.39 2.81
C ASP A 24 -13.90 -4.38 2.57
N ALA A 25 -13.32 -4.36 1.37
CA ALA A 25 -12.35 -3.34 0.96
C ALA A 25 -13.00 -1.94 0.89
N GLU A 26 -14.24 -1.86 0.39
CA GLU A 26 -15.04 -0.63 0.37
C GLU A 26 -15.46 -0.18 1.77
N ARG A 27 -15.67 -1.12 2.71
CA ARG A 27 -15.94 -0.82 4.13
C ARG A 27 -14.71 -0.45 4.94
N GLY A 28 -13.53 -0.50 4.33
CA GLY A 28 -12.30 -0.03 4.95
C GLY A 28 -11.46 -1.11 5.63
N ASP A 29 -11.77 -2.41 5.50
CA ASP A 29 -10.92 -3.44 6.10
C ASP A 29 -9.53 -3.44 5.46
N ALA A 30 -8.48 -3.26 6.28
CA ALA A 30 -7.12 -3.08 5.77
C ALA A 30 -6.62 -4.33 5.01
N ILE A 31 -6.99 -5.53 5.44
CA ILE A 31 -6.59 -6.78 4.79
C ILE A 31 -7.30 -6.91 3.44
N ALA A 32 -8.59 -6.61 3.39
CA ALA A 32 -9.39 -6.63 2.17
C ALA A 32 -8.90 -5.60 1.14
N GLN A 33 -8.58 -4.38 1.58
CA GLN A 33 -7.98 -3.35 0.72
C GLN A 33 -6.63 -3.80 0.15
N TRP A 34 -5.76 -4.39 0.98
CA TRP A 34 -4.50 -4.97 0.49
C TRP A 34 -4.76 -6.09 -0.52
N ALA A 35 -5.68 -7.00 -0.23
CA ALA A 35 -6.03 -8.11 -1.13
C ALA A 35 -6.57 -7.61 -2.48
N LEU A 36 -7.38 -6.56 -2.48
CA LEU A 36 -7.88 -5.92 -3.70
C LEU A 36 -6.74 -5.27 -4.50
N GLY A 37 -5.81 -4.57 -3.82
CA GLY A 37 -4.59 -4.08 -4.45
C GLY A 37 -3.79 -5.20 -5.13
N MET A 38 -3.68 -6.36 -4.50
CA MET A 38 -3.01 -7.54 -5.07
C MET A 38 -3.73 -8.11 -6.30
N LYS A 39 -5.07 -7.99 -6.39
CA LYS A 39 -5.80 -8.35 -7.62
C LYS A 39 -5.40 -7.44 -8.78
N PHE A 40 -5.30 -6.13 -8.56
CA PHE A 40 -4.83 -5.19 -9.58
C PHE A 40 -3.36 -5.39 -9.97
N VAL A 41 -2.49 -5.82 -9.04
CA VAL A 41 -1.11 -6.18 -9.38
C VAL A 41 -1.05 -7.40 -10.30
N ARG A 42 -1.88 -8.41 -10.04
CA ARG A 42 -1.84 -9.69 -10.77
C ARG A 42 -2.72 -9.71 -12.02
N GLY A 43 -3.70 -8.82 -12.12
CA GLY A 43 -4.75 -8.88 -13.14
C GLY A 43 -5.79 -9.98 -12.87
N ASP A 44 -6.00 -10.33 -11.59
CA ASP A 44 -6.88 -11.44 -11.20
C ASP A 44 -8.35 -10.99 -11.21
N GLY A 45 -9.05 -11.24 -12.31
CA GLY A 45 -10.45 -10.83 -12.49
C GLY A 45 -10.64 -9.32 -12.76
N VAL A 46 -9.54 -8.56 -12.83
CA VAL A 46 -9.49 -7.14 -13.21
C VAL A 46 -8.32 -6.90 -14.16
N ALA A 47 -8.32 -5.81 -14.91
CA ALA A 47 -7.13 -5.43 -15.68
C ALA A 47 -5.96 -5.11 -14.74
N GLN A 48 -4.74 -5.55 -15.10
CA GLN A 48 -3.55 -5.19 -14.34
C GLN A 48 -3.36 -3.66 -14.32
N ASP A 49 -3.28 -3.07 -13.13
CA ASP A 49 -3.10 -1.63 -12.95
C ASP A 49 -2.36 -1.33 -11.64
N TYR A 50 -1.07 -1.03 -11.75
CA TYR A 50 -0.25 -0.68 -10.59
C TYR A 50 -0.66 0.65 -9.94
N LYS A 51 -1.24 1.61 -10.68
CA LYS A 51 -1.70 2.88 -10.10
C LYS A 51 -2.95 2.68 -9.28
N ALA A 52 -3.87 1.83 -9.75
CA ALA A 52 -5.04 1.43 -8.97
C ALA A 52 -4.62 0.65 -7.72
N ALA A 53 -3.68 -0.30 -7.84
CA ALA A 53 -3.15 -1.06 -6.72
C ALA A 53 -2.51 -0.14 -5.65
N LEU A 54 -1.71 0.85 -6.08
CA LEU A 54 -1.05 1.79 -5.18
C LEU A 54 -2.04 2.47 -4.23
N LYS A 55 -3.19 2.93 -4.75
CA LYS A 55 -4.23 3.59 -3.95
C LYS A 55 -4.79 2.68 -2.87
N TRP A 56 -5.07 1.42 -3.21
CA TRP A 56 -5.57 0.44 -2.24
C TRP A 56 -4.54 0.10 -1.17
N PHE A 57 -3.27 -0.01 -1.54
CA PHE A 57 -2.20 -0.21 -0.56
C PHE A 57 -1.99 1.00 0.33
N GLN A 58 -2.15 2.23 -0.17
CA GLN A 58 -2.10 3.44 0.65
C GLN A 58 -3.19 3.43 1.74
N LEU A 59 -4.44 3.15 1.37
CA LEU A 59 -5.55 3.08 2.33
C LEU A 59 -5.33 2.00 3.41
N SER A 60 -4.79 0.84 3.01
CA SER A 60 -4.48 -0.25 3.96
C SER A 60 -3.29 0.11 4.87
N ALA A 61 -2.25 0.72 4.30
CA ALA A 61 -1.05 1.12 5.03
C ALA A 61 -1.32 2.25 6.05
N GLU A 62 -2.24 3.17 5.73
CA GLU A 62 -2.73 4.22 6.62
C GLU A 62 -3.37 3.67 7.90
N GLN A 63 -3.87 2.43 7.85
CA GLN A 63 -4.44 1.72 8.99
C GLN A 63 -3.39 0.93 9.80
N GLY A 64 -2.12 1.00 9.41
CA GLY A 64 -1.04 0.29 10.08
C GLY A 64 -0.80 -1.14 9.57
N PHE A 65 -1.47 -1.57 8.50
CA PHE A 65 -1.30 -2.95 8.00
C PHE A 65 0.08 -3.14 7.38
N SER A 66 0.90 -3.98 8.02
CA SER A 66 2.33 -4.04 7.76
C SER A 66 2.70 -4.68 6.41
N ASP A 67 1.88 -5.60 5.89
CA ASP A 67 2.04 -6.14 4.53
C ASP A 67 1.81 -5.07 3.46
N ALA A 68 0.82 -4.18 3.64
CA ALA A 68 0.58 -3.07 2.72
C ALA A 68 1.72 -2.05 2.77
N GLN A 69 2.21 -1.73 3.96
CA GLN A 69 3.39 -0.85 4.15
C GLN A 69 4.63 -1.44 3.46
N PHE A 70 4.89 -2.75 3.62
CA PHE A 70 5.98 -3.42 2.91
C PHE A 70 5.78 -3.40 1.38
N THR A 71 4.53 -3.56 0.94
CA THR A 71 4.17 -3.52 -0.49
C THR A 71 4.44 -2.13 -1.08
N LEU A 72 4.05 -1.05 -0.40
CA LEU A 72 4.37 0.32 -0.81
C LEU A 72 5.88 0.54 -0.91
N GLY A 73 6.65 0.07 0.07
CA GLY A 73 8.11 0.14 0.01
C GLY A 73 8.68 -0.57 -1.21
N THR A 74 8.11 -1.72 -1.58
CA THR A 74 8.50 -2.47 -2.78
C THR A 74 8.13 -1.74 -4.06
N MET A 75 6.95 -1.11 -4.12
CA MET A 75 6.51 -0.33 -5.28
C MET A 75 7.42 0.88 -5.53
N HIS A 76 7.77 1.63 -4.49
CA HIS A 76 8.73 2.74 -4.61
C HIS A 76 10.14 2.26 -4.94
N HIS A 77 10.57 1.09 -4.44
CA HIS A 77 11.87 0.53 -4.81
C HIS A 77 11.95 0.17 -6.30
N ASN A 78 10.85 -0.34 -6.87
CA ASN A 78 10.80 -0.81 -8.25
C ASN A 78 10.29 0.22 -9.27
N GLY A 79 9.61 1.27 -8.82
CA GLY A 79 8.91 2.22 -9.70
C GLY A 79 7.58 1.69 -10.26
N ASN A 80 6.92 0.76 -9.55
CA ASN A 80 5.68 0.15 -10.03
C ASN A 80 4.48 1.06 -9.73
N GLY A 81 3.90 1.70 -10.74
CA GLY A 81 2.74 2.59 -10.57
C GLY A 81 3.04 3.91 -9.86
N VAL A 82 4.28 4.12 -9.44
CA VAL A 82 4.79 5.32 -8.77
C VAL A 82 6.23 5.56 -9.23
N GLU A 83 6.71 6.80 -9.12
CA GLU A 83 8.13 7.09 -9.38
C GLU A 83 9.03 6.30 -8.42
N GLN A 84 10.13 5.79 -8.96
CA GLN A 84 11.11 5.06 -8.17
C GLN A 84 11.76 6.01 -7.17
N ASN A 85 11.67 5.68 -5.88
CA ASN A 85 12.26 6.48 -4.81
C ASN A 85 12.76 5.58 -3.69
N ILE A 86 14.07 5.42 -3.58
CA ILE A 86 14.70 4.55 -2.57
C ILE A 86 14.60 5.10 -1.14
N VAL A 87 14.46 6.42 -0.96
CA VAL A 87 14.28 7.05 0.36
C VAL A 87 12.89 6.71 0.89
N ILE A 88 11.85 6.87 0.06
CA ILE A 88 10.48 6.50 0.41
C ILE A 88 10.31 4.99 0.55
N ALA A 89 11.00 4.20 -0.27
CA ALA A 89 11.05 2.75 -0.10
C ALA A 89 11.61 2.34 1.28
N HIS A 90 12.75 2.93 1.66
CA HIS A 90 13.36 2.70 2.96
C HIS A 90 12.44 3.09 4.10
N MET A 91 11.83 4.28 4.02
CA MET A 91 10.85 4.78 4.99
C MET A 91 9.75 3.74 5.23
N TRP A 92 9.11 3.26 4.16
CA TRP A 92 8.04 2.27 4.27
C TRP A 92 8.52 0.92 4.80
N PHE A 93 9.70 0.42 4.41
CA PHE A 93 10.26 -0.79 5.00
C PHE A 93 10.55 -0.63 6.48
N ASN A 94 10.98 0.55 6.91
CA ASN A 94 11.20 0.82 8.32
C ASN A 94 9.89 0.80 9.12
N ILE A 95 8.84 1.43 8.61
CA ILE A 95 7.51 1.43 9.24
C ILE A 95 6.93 0.02 9.28
N ALA A 96 6.97 -0.72 8.16
CA ALA A 96 6.48 -2.09 8.09
C ALA A 96 7.20 -3.01 9.09
N SER A 97 8.52 -2.84 9.25
CA SER A 97 9.29 -3.59 10.24
C SER A 97 8.88 -3.25 11.67
N ALA A 98 8.59 -1.98 11.97
CA ALA A 98 8.13 -1.57 13.29
C ALA A 98 6.72 -2.13 13.60
N ASN A 99 5.90 -2.30 12.56
CA ASN A 99 4.57 -2.92 12.64
C ASN A 99 4.60 -4.45 12.45
N GLY A 100 5.76 -5.09 12.59
CA GLY A 100 5.86 -6.55 12.69
C GLY A 100 6.07 -7.32 11.38
N HIS A 101 6.25 -6.66 10.23
CA HIS A 101 6.55 -7.37 8.98
C HIS A 101 7.97 -7.94 8.99
N GLU A 102 8.10 -9.26 9.10
CA GLU A 102 9.36 -9.97 9.35
C GLU A 102 10.45 -9.70 8.31
N SER A 103 10.06 -9.62 7.03
CA SER A 103 11.03 -9.44 5.92
C SER A 103 11.44 -7.98 5.71
N ALA A 104 10.77 -7.02 6.36
CA ALA A 104 10.95 -5.60 6.06
C ALA A 104 12.31 -5.08 6.54
N LYS A 105 12.74 -5.48 7.75
CA LYS A 105 14.06 -5.12 8.30
C LYS A 105 15.20 -5.53 7.38
N LYS A 106 15.18 -6.79 6.90
CA LYS A 106 16.21 -7.32 6.00
C LYS A 106 16.27 -6.54 4.69
N LYS A 107 15.12 -6.18 4.14
CA LYS A 107 15.03 -5.40 2.89
C LYS A 107 15.57 -3.98 3.08
N ARG A 108 15.20 -3.32 4.17
CA ARG A 108 15.73 -2.00 4.58
C ARG A 108 17.26 -2.04 4.71
N ASP A 109 17.78 -2.96 5.53
CA ASP A 109 19.23 -3.05 5.80
C ASP A 109 20.04 -3.37 4.54
N SER A 110 19.47 -4.16 3.61
CA SER A 110 20.09 -4.41 2.31
C SER A 110 20.14 -3.16 1.43
N LEU A 111 19.12 -2.30 1.49
CA LEU A 111 19.06 -1.07 0.71
C LEU A 111 20.09 -0.05 1.21
N GLU A 112 20.19 0.11 2.54
CA GLU A 112 21.20 0.96 3.19
C GLU A 112 22.63 0.60 2.76
N LYS A 113 22.94 -0.70 2.73
CA LYS A 113 24.29 -1.19 2.40
C LYS A 113 24.67 -1.01 0.94
N SER A 114 23.70 -1.03 0.02
CA SER A 114 23.98 -1.21 -1.42
C SER A 114 23.65 0.01 -2.27
N LYS A 115 22.72 0.87 -1.87
CA LYS A 115 22.18 1.92 -2.75
C LYS A 115 22.01 3.30 -2.12
N MET A 116 22.17 3.45 -0.81
CA MET A 116 21.86 4.72 -0.13
C MET A 116 23.09 5.40 0.45
N THR A 117 23.09 6.73 0.44
CA THR A 117 24.03 7.55 1.20
C THR A 117 23.58 7.74 2.65
N LYS A 118 24.47 8.23 3.52
CA LYS A 118 24.12 8.53 4.91
C LYS A 118 23.04 9.59 5.02
N GLU A 119 23.06 10.57 4.13
CA GLU A 119 22.10 11.67 4.04
C GLU A 119 20.71 11.12 3.68
N GLN A 120 20.62 10.27 2.65
CA GLN A 120 19.38 9.61 2.24
C GLN A 120 18.81 8.72 3.34
N ILE A 121 19.69 8.00 4.06
CA ILE A 121 19.27 7.18 5.21
C ILE A 121 18.68 8.10 6.29
N ALA A 122 19.38 9.17 6.67
CA ALA A 122 18.90 10.11 7.69
C ALA A 122 17.55 10.75 7.32
N GLU A 123 17.37 11.09 6.04
CA GLU A 123 16.11 11.58 5.49
C GLU A 123 14.99 10.54 5.59
N ALA A 124 15.22 9.29 5.15
CA ALA A 124 14.22 8.23 5.23
C ALA A 124 13.77 7.96 6.68
N TRP A 125 14.71 7.97 7.64
CA TRP A 125 14.40 7.86 9.06
C TRP A 125 13.59 9.04 9.59
N LYS A 126 13.84 10.26 9.09
CA LYS A 126 13.05 11.45 9.45
C LYS A 126 11.61 11.31 8.93
N LEU A 127 11.45 11.01 7.65
CA LEU A 127 10.13 10.82 7.03
C LEU A 127 9.34 9.71 7.72
N ALA A 128 10.00 8.60 8.10
CA ALA A 128 9.33 7.51 8.81
C ALA A 128 8.76 7.97 10.16
N ARG A 129 9.51 8.78 10.92
CA ARG A 129 9.04 9.34 12.19
C ARG A 129 7.86 10.30 11.98
N GLU A 130 7.92 11.14 10.95
CA GLU A 130 6.85 12.09 10.63
C GLU A 130 5.57 11.36 10.22
N CYS A 131 5.69 10.35 9.35
CA CYS A 131 4.61 9.48 8.93
C CYS A 131 3.94 8.77 10.13
N VAL A 132 4.73 8.13 11.01
CA VAL A 132 4.21 7.49 12.24
C VAL A 132 3.51 8.51 13.13
N LYS A 133 4.08 9.70 13.30
CA LYS A 133 3.47 10.79 14.09
C LYS A 133 2.14 11.25 13.52
N ASN A 134 1.97 11.20 12.20
CA ASN A 134 0.72 11.53 11.51
C ASN A 134 -0.24 10.32 11.39
N ASN A 135 -0.04 9.27 12.20
CA ASN A 135 -0.82 8.03 12.12
C ASN A 135 -0.86 7.45 10.70
N TYR A 136 0.30 7.40 10.05
CA TYR A 136 0.51 6.86 8.71
C TYR A 136 -0.19 7.60 7.56
N LYS A 137 -0.74 8.78 7.80
CA LYS A 137 -1.36 9.63 6.78
C LYS A 137 -0.32 10.50 6.08
N ASP A 138 -0.55 10.78 4.80
CA ASP A 138 0.25 11.71 3.98
C ASP A 138 1.75 11.36 3.96
N CYS A 139 2.08 10.07 3.91
CA CYS A 139 3.45 9.59 3.91
C CYS A 139 4.00 9.52 2.49
N SER A 140 4.65 10.60 2.05
CA SER A 140 5.20 10.77 0.69
C SER A 140 6.48 11.58 0.66
#